data_AF-E9DQZ3-F1
#
_entry.id   AF-E9DQZ3-F1
#
_cell.length_a   1.000
_cell.length_b   1.000
_cell.length_c   1.000
_cell.angle_alpha   90.00
_cell.angle_beta   90.00
_cell.angle_gamma   90.00
#
_symmetry.space_group_name_H-M   'P 1'
#
loop_
_entity.id
_entity.type
_entity.pdbx_description
1 polymer ?
#
loop_
_entity_poly.entity_id
_entity_poly.type
_entity_poly.pdbx_seq_one_letter_code
_entity_poly.pdbx_strand_id
1 'polypeptide(L)'
;MIAEATKMGLVTTPYRFNADDAIAMTQTGADTLVAYMELTTSGKIGARTAKTLEACVDEIQEIRDAAVAIREDVIVLCHGGPIARPRMRSTFSKA
;
A
#
# COMPACT_ATOMS: atom_id res chain seq x y z
N MET A 1 -12.82 1.90 13.03
CA MET A 1 -11.60 1.76 13.86
C MET A 1 -10.58 2.83 13.50
N ILE A 2 -10.10 2.89 12.25
CA ILE A 2 -9.13 3.92 11.80
C ILE A 2 -9.62 5.35 12.07
N ALA A 3 -10.83 5.71 11.62
CA ALA A 3 -11.37 7.05 11.86
C ALA A 3 -11.42 7.46 13.35
N GLU A 4 -11.66 6.52 14.26
CA GLU A 4 -11.64 6.82 15.70
C GLU A 4 -10.22 6.99 16.23
N ALA A 5 -9.27 6.17 15.78
CA ALA A 5 -7.86 6.31 16.12
C ALA A 5 -7.29 7.66 15.65
N THR A 6 -7.66 8.09 14.43
CA THR A 6 -7.29 9.42 13.90
C THR A 6 -7.87 10.54 14.77
N LYS A 7 -9.15 10.47 15.18
CA LYS A 7 -9.75 11.46 16.09
C LYS A 7 -9.05 11.52 17.46
N MET A 8 -8.45 10.41 17.90
CA MET A 8 -7.67 10.32 19.13
C MET A 8 -6.22 10.83 18.98
N GLY A 9 -5.81 11.27 17.77
CA GLY A 9 -4.45 11.72 17.50
C GLY A 9 -3.42 10.59 17.46
N LEU A 10 -3.86 9.34 17.22
CA LEU A 10 -2.95 8.21 17.03
C LEU A 10 -2.48 8.15 15.58
N VAL A 11 -1.22 7.76 15.39
CA VAL A 11 -0.69 7.44 14.05
C VAL A 11 -1.35 6.17 13.52
N THR A 12 -1.84 6.22 12.30
CA THR A 12 -2.61 5.16 11.65
C THR A 12 -1.95 4.65 10.38
N THR A 13 -1.81 3.33 10.30
CA THR A 13 -1.12 2.65 9.18
C THR A 13 -1.93 1.44 8.68
N PRO A 14 -3.16 1.63 8.17
CA PRO A 14 -3.99 0.52 7.73
C PRO A 14 -3.37 -0.22 6.53
N TYR A 15 -3.83 -1.46 6.31
CA TYR A 15 -3.33 -2.43 5.34
C TYR A 15 -4.44 -2.88 4.38
N ARG A 16 -4.06 -3.32 3.17
CA ARG A 16 -4.92 -3.88 2.10
C ARG A 16 -5.85 -2.85 1.47
N PHE A 17 -5.52 -2.42 0.25
CA PHE A 17 -6.31 -1.46 -0.50
C PHE A 17 -6.36 -1.83 -1.97
N ASN A 18 -7.52 -1.59 -2.59
CA ASN A 18 -7.61 -1.13 -3.98
C ASN A 18 -7.75 0.40 -3.98
N ALA A 19 -7.93 1.03 -5.16
CA ALA A 19 -8.08 2.48 -5.27
C ALA A 19 -9.25 3.04 -4.43
N ASP A 20 -10.40 2.36 -4.40
CA ASP A 20 -11.58 2.80 -3.64
C ASP A 20 -11.34 2.76 -2.12
N ASP A 21 -10.72 1.67 -1.64
CA ASP A 21 -10.37 1.54 -0.22
C ASP A 21 -9.32 2.60 0.18
N ALA A 22 -8.40 2.95 -0.73
CA ALA A 22 -7.39 3.98 -0.52
C ALA A 22 -8.03 5.36 -0.37
N ILE A 23 -9.00 5.69 -1.21
CA ILE A 23 -9.80 6.92 -1.10
C ILE A 23 -10.50 6.95 0.25
N ALA A 24 -11.21 5.88 0.61
CA ALA A 24 -11.96 5.80 1.85
C ALA A 24 -11.05 6.00 3.08
N MET A 25 -9.90 5.32 3.15
CA MET A 25 -8.98 5.49 4.28
C MET A 25 -8.34 6.87 4.31
N THR A 26 -8.00 7.44 3.15
CA THR A 26 -7.44 8.79 3.09
C THR A 26 -8.43 9.83 3.61
N GLN A 27 -9.71 9.69 3.25
CA GLN A 27 -10.80 10.55 3.76
C GLN A 27 -10.99 10.43 5.28
N THR A 28 -10.67 9.27 5.88
CA THR A 28 -10.71 9.12 7.34
C THR A 28 -9.54 9.80 8.06
N GLY A 29 -8.54 10.28 7.32
CA GLY A 29 -7.32 10.87 7.86
C GLY A 29 -6.25 9.84 8.23
N ALA A 30 -6.18 8.72 7.49
CA ALA A 30 -5.10 7.76 7.67
C ALA A 30 -3.75 8.38 7.31
N ASP A 31 -2.74 8.27 8.18
CA ASP A 31 -1.42 8.88 7.97
C ASP A 31 -0.66 8.22 6.82
N THR A 32 -0.74 6.88 6.79
CA THR A 32 -0.09 6.06 5.77
C THR A 32 -1.04 5.00 5.24
N LEU A 33 -0.83 4.54 4.02
CA LEU A 33 -1.54 3.40 3.43
C LEU A 33 -0.53 2.32 3.06
N VAL A 34 -0.75 1.09 3.51
CA VAL A 34 0.09 -0.05 3.09
C VAL A 34 -0.61 -0.88 2.01
N ALA A 35 -0.25 -0.62 0.76
CA ALA A 35 -0.68 -1.36 -0.42
C ALA A 35 -0.16 -2.81 -0.34
N TYR A 36 -1.09 -3.74 -0.12
CA TYR A 36 -0.77 -5.14 0.16
C TYR A 36 -0.91 -6.02 -1.09
N MET A 37 0.20 -6.51 -1.60
CA MET A 37 0.30 -7.28 -2.84
C MET A 37 0.24 -8.79 -2.61
N GLU A 38 -0.60 -9.24 -1.66
CA GLU A 38 -0.72 -10.64 -1.24
C GLU A 38 0.48 -11.19 -0.44
N LEU A 39 0.47 -12.50 -0.17
CA LEU A 39 1.53 -13.17 0.59
C LEU A 39 2.87 -13.05 -0.14
N THR A 40 3.91 -12.69 0.61
CA THR A 40 5.26 -12.60 0.07
C THR A 40 5.73 -13.96 -0.46
N THR A 41 6.10 -14.00 -1.73
CA THR A 41 6.46 -15.26 -2.39
C THR A 41 7.86 -15.75 -2.09
N SER A 42 8.76 -14.84 -1.73
CA SER A 42 10.11 -15.20 -1.33
C SER A 42 10.18 -15.29 0.20
N GLY A 43 10.38 -16.50 0.73
CA GLY A 43 10.45 -16.76 2.17
C GLY A 43 10.30 -18.24 2.50
N LYS A 44 10.43 -18.61 3.78
CA LYS A 44 10.31 -20.00 4.25
C LYS A 44 8.90 -20.61 4.09
N ILE A 45 7.89 -19.77 3.86
CA ILE A 45 6.47 -20.16 3.79
C ILE A 45 6.09 -20.71 2.40
N GLY A 46 6.88 -20.42 1.35
CA GLY A 46 6.66 -20.98 0.00
C GLY A 46 5.32 -20.57 -0.65
N ALA A 47 4.74 -19.45 -0.23
CA ALA A 47 3.51 -18.94 -0.81
C ALA A 47 3.72 -18.62 -2.30
N ARG A 48 2.74 -18.99 -3.14
CA ARG A 48 2.70 -18.61 -4.55
C ARG A 48 1.73 -17.44 -4.68
N THR A 49 2.21 -16.29 -5.16
CA THR A 49 1.37 -15.18 -5.61
C THR A 49 1.14 -15.33 -7.11
N ALA A 50 -0.03 -14.90 -7.57
CA ALA A 50 -0.31 -14.80 -8.99
C ALA A 50 0.25 -13.50 -9.60
N LYS A 51 0.66 -12.52 -8.77
CA LYS A 51 1.05 -11.19 -9.23
C LYS A 51 2.50 -11.13 -9.71
N THR A 52 2.71 -10.54 -10.88
CA THR A 52 4.05 -10.16 -11.35
C THR A 52 4.51 -8.88 -10.66
N LEU A 53 5.82 -8.59 -10.72
CA LEU A 53 6.34 -7.37 -10.13
C LEU A 53 5.76 -6.14 -10.83
N GLU A 54 5.61 -6.21 -12.16
CA GLU A 54 5.05 -5.17 -13.00
C GLU A 54 3.58 -4.89 -12.64
N ALA A 55 2.77 -5.94 -12.50
CA ALA A 55 1.37 -5.78 -12.09
C ALA A 55 1.25 -5.13 -10.69
N CYS A 56 2.17 -5.46 -9.77
CA CYS A 56 2.21 -4.78 -8.48
C CYS A 56 2.55 -3.29 -8.61
N VAL A 57 3.45 -2.90 -9.50
CA VAL A 57 3.80 -1.49 -9.73
C VAL A 57 2.57 -0.71 -10.19
N ASP A 58 1.84 -1.24 -11.19
CA ASP A 58 0.66 -0.59 -11.74
C ASP A 58 -0.43 -0.42 -10.67
N GLU A 59 -0.71 -1.48 -9.90
CA GLU A 59 -1.72 -1.44 -8.84
C GLU A 59 -1.33 -0.49 -7.69
N ILE A 60 -0.05 -0.44 -7.32
CA ILE A 60 0.45 0.49 -6.29
C ILE A 60 0.35 1.93 -6.79
N GLN A 61 0.63 2.20 -8.06
CA GLN A 61 0.49 3.52 -8.65
C GLN A 61 -0.98 3.97 -8.62
N GLU A 62 -1.92 3.10 -9.01
CA GLU A 62 -3.36 3.41 -8.95
C GLU A 62 -3.81 3.74 -7.52
N ILE A 63 -3.37 2.96 -6.53
CA ILE A 63 -3.65 3.20 -5.10
C ILE A 63 -3.09 4.56 -4.66
N ARG A 64 -1.85 4.88 -5.05
CA ARG A 64 -1.22 6.16 -4.70
C ARG A 64 -1.93 7.32 -5.35
N ASP A 65 -2.20 7.26 -6.65
CA ASP A 65 -2.84 8.36 -7.37
C ASP A 65 -4.21 8.67 -6.79
N ALA A 66 -4.98 7.62 -6.45
CA ALA A 66 -6.26 7.75 -5.79
C ALA A 66 -6.14 8.41 -4.40
N ALA A 67 -5.15 8.03 -3.60
CA ALA A 67 -4.92 8.61 -2.27
C ALA A 67 -4.43 10.06 -2.34
N VAL A 68 -3.45 10.35 -3.20
CA VAL A 68 -2.84 11.68 -3.38
C VAL A 68 -3.87 12.67 -3.92
N ALA A 69 -4.80 12.23 -4.78
CA ALA A 69 -5.91 13.07 -5.24
C ALA A 69 -6.84 13.53 -4.11
N ILE A 70 -6.90 12.80 -2.99
CA ILE A 70 -7.65 13.20 -1.80
C ILE A 70 -6.79 14.04 -0.86
N ARG A 71 -5.53 13.65 -0.66
CA ARG A 71 -4.60 14.30 0.27
C ARG A 71 -3.16 14.13 -0.16
N GLU A 72 -2.48 15.22 -0.52
CA GLU A 72 -1.13 15.17 -1.11
C GLU A 72 -0.03 14.68 -0.16
N ASP A 73 -0.21 14.81 1.15
CA ASP A 73 0.79 14.43 2.17
C ASP A 73 0.59 13.02 2.74
N VAL A 74 -0.31 12.21 2.16
CA VAL A 74 -0.45 10.79 2.52
C VAL A 74 0.76 9.98 2.08
N ILE A 75 1.28 9.13 2.97
CA ILE A 75 2.41 8.26 2.66
C ILE A 75 1.90 6.90 2.20
N VAL A 76 2.30 6.47 1.00
CA VAL A 76 1.96 5.13 0.49
C VAL A 76 3.18 4.22 0.56
N LEU A 77 3.00 3.09 1.24
CA LEU A 77 3.97 2.02 1.36
C LEU A 77 3.46 0.79 0.62
N CYS A 78 4.37 -0.07 0.15
CA CYS A 78 4.01 -1.35 -0.45
C CYS A 78 4.57 -2.53 0.36
N HIS A 79 3.79 -3.61 0.44
CA HIS A 79 4.17 -4.84 1.14
C HIS A 79 3.58 -6.06 0.43
N GLY A 80 4.31 -7.18 0.40
CA GLY A 80 3.77 -8.47 -0.04
C GLY A 80 4.13 -8.86 -1.48
N GLY A 81 3.57 -9.97 -1.94
CA GLY A 81 3.75 -10.50 -3.29
C GLY A 81 5.22 -10.73 -3.67
N PRO A 82 5.65 -10.33 -4.88
CA PRO A 82 7.05 -10.45 -5.29
C PRO A 82 7.98 -9.41 -4.64
N ILE A 83 7.47 -8.47 -3.83
CA ILE A 83 8.25 -7.38 -3.21
C ILE A 83 8.98 -7.90 -1.97
N ALA A 84 10.22 -8.35 -2.14
CA ALA A 84 10.92 -9.03 -1.06
C ALA A 84 12.40 -8.67 -0.84
N ARG A 85 13.03 -7.91 -1.75
CA ARG A 85 14.44 -7.53 -1.61
C ARG A 85 14.68 -6.05 -1.92
N PRO A 86 15.67 -5.41 -1.26
CA PRO A 86 15.99 -3.99 -1.48
C PRO A 86 16.30 -3.62 -2.93
N ARG A 87 16.86 -4.55 -3.73
CA ARG A 87 17.17 -4.31 -5.14
C ARG A 87 15.94 -3.95 -5.98
N MET A 88 14.73 -4.28 -5.51
CA MET A 88 13.47 -3.94 -6.18
C MET A 88 13.06 -2.48 -5.95
N ARG A 89 13.72 -1.73 -5.05
CA ARG A 89 13.42 -0.32 -4.75
C ARG A 89 13.46 0.56 -6.01
N SER A 90 14.38 0.32 -6.94
CA SER A 90 14.48 1.13 -8.16
C SER A 90 13.21 1.07 -9.00
N THR A 91 12.50 -0.06 -8.95
CA THR A 91 11.26 -0.29 -9.70
C THR A 91 10.10 0.56 -9.14
N PHE A 92 10.05 0.76 -7.83
CA PHE A 92 8.98 1.51 -7.15
C PHE A 92 9.30 2.98 -6.88
N SER A 93 10.52 3.45 -7.15
CA SER A 93 10.88 4.86 -6.86
C SER A 93 10.18 5.92 -7.72
N LYS A 94 9.47 5.47 -8.76
CA LYS A 94 8.63 6.31 -9.62
C LYS A 94 7.14 6.16 -9.31
N ALA A 95 6.80 5.14 -8.53
CA ALA A 95 5.44 4.81 -8.14
C ALA A 95 4.94 5.78 -7.07
#